data_AF-A0A066YSX1-F1
#
_entry.id   AF-A0A066YSX1-F1
#
_cell.length_a   1.000
_cell.length_b   1.000
_cell.length_c   1.000
_cell.angle_alpha   90.00
_cell.angle_beta   90.00
_cell.angle_gamma   90.00
#
_symmetry.space_group_name_H-M   'P 1'
#
loop_
_entity.id
_entity.type
_entity.pdbx_description
1 polymer ?
#
loop_
_entity_poly.entity_id
_entity_poly.type
_entity_poly.pdbx_seq_one_letter_code
_entity_poly.pdbx_strand_id
1 'polypeptide(L)' 'MRDPDRQHRLRGRLATRTVGGGELPQWEYEVTSGGRVRYVVDEPARTVLLVYAAPRHPKDTDN' A
#
# COMPACT_ATOMS: atom_id res chain seq x y z
N MET A 1 -8.48 17.33 -9.18
CA MET A 1 -8.52 16.19 -10.10
C MET A 1 -7.89 15.02 -9.37
N ARG A 2 -8.68 14.02 -8.93
CA ARG A 2 -8.12 12.79 -8.35
C ARG A 2 -7.40 12.08 -9.50
N ASP A 3 -6.09 11.92 -9.38
CA ASP A 3 -5.26 11.16 -10.32
C ASP A 3 -5.41 9.68 -9.92
N PRO A 4 -6.34 8.91 -10.55
CA PRO A 4 -6.71 7.60 -10.06
C PRO A 4 -5.55 6.59 -10.19
N ASP A 5 -4.55 6.90 -11.01
CA ASP A 5 -3.38 6.05 -11.25
C ASP A 5 -2.38 6.05 -10.09
N ARG A 6 -2.46 7.04 -9.19
CA ARG A 6 -1.56 7.15 -8.04
C ARG A 6 -1.89 6.18 -6.91
N GLN A 7 -3.04 5.54 -6.94
CA GLN A 7 -3.46 4.57 -5.92
C GLN A 7 -3.87 3.27 -6.58
N HIS A 8 -3.29 2.16 -6.16
CA HIS A 8 -3.71 0.86 -6.65
C HIS A 8 -3.49 -0.25 -5.63
N ARG A 9 -4.29 -1.31 -5.74
CA ARG A 9 -4.11 -2.51 -4.94
C ARG A 9 -2.91 -3.29 -5.45
N LEU A 10 -2.04 -3.72 -4.54
CA LEU A 10 -0.90 -4.56 -4.86
C LEU A 10 -1.36 -5.99 -5.21
N ARG A 11 -0.48 -6.73 -5.90
CA ARG A 11 -0.78 -8.08 -6.43
C ARG A 11 0.34 -9.06 -6.08
N GLY A 12 0.09 -10.35 -6.34
CA GLY A 12 1.05 -11.42 -6.05
C GLY A 12 1.39 -11.50 -4.56
N ARG A 13 2.68 -11.71 -4.24
CA ARG A 13 3.16 -11.84 -2.86
C ARG A 13 2.96 -10.60 -1.97
N LEU A 14 2.68 -9.44 -2.58
CA LEU A 14 2.44 -8.18 -1.88
C LEU A 14 0.95 -7.81 -1.81
N ALA A 15 0.06 -8.68 -2.28
CA ALA A 15 -1.38 -8.37 -2.39
C ALA A 15 -2.09 -8.19 -1.05
N THR A 16 -1.59 -8.86 -0.01
CA THR A 16 -2.15 -8.85 1.34
C THR A 16 -1.05 -8.66 2.38
N ARG A 17 -1.46 -8.20 3.55
CA ARG A 17 -0.62 -8.13 4.74
C ARG A 17 -1.41 -8.64 5.93
N THR A 18 -0.80 -9.49 6.75
CA THR A 18 -1.39 -9.92 8.01
C THR A 18 -1.23 -8.82 9.07
N VAL A 19 -2.36 -8.37 9.61
CA VAL A 19 -2.45 -7.36 10.68
C VAL A 19 -3.60 -7.75 11.60
N GLY A 20 -3.39 -7.69 12.92
CA GLY A 20 -4.46 -7.98 13.88
C GLY A 20 -5.03 -9.41 13.79
N GLY A 21 -4.26 -10.36 13.21
CA GLY A 21 -4.71 -11.73 12.98
C GLY A 21 -5.52 -11.95 11.69
N GLY A 22 -5.76 -10.91 10.89
CA GLY A 22 -6.45 -11.00 9.60
C GLY A 22 -5.53 -10.65 8.43
N GLU A 23 -5.79 -11.24 7.26
CA GLU A 23 -5.17 -10.79 6.00
C GLU A 23 -5.97 -9.64 5.40
N LEU A 24 -5.33 -8.48 5.31
CA LEU A 24 -5.94 -7.28 4.76
C LEU A 24 -5.37 -6.98 3.37
N PRO A 25 -6.19 -6.53 2.40
CA PRO A 25 -5.72 -6.03 1.12
C PRO A 25 -4.69 -4.91 1.30
N GLN A 26 -3.54 -5.06 0.66
CA GLN A 26 -2.50 -4.04 0.67
C GLN A 26 -2.61 -3.14 -0.56
N TRP A 27 -2.47 -1.84 -0.31
CA TRP A 27 -2.53 -0.80 -1.32
C TRP A 27 -1.21 -0.05 -1.37
N GLU A 28 -0.88 0.49 -2.54
CA GLU A 28 0.21 1.42 -2.74
C GLU A 28 -0.34 2.78 -3.17
N TYR A 29 0.28 3.84 -2.66
CA TYR A 29 0.03 5.21 -3.05
C TYR A 29 1.32 5.92 -3.43
N GLU A 30 1.28 6.57 -4.59
CA GLU A 30 2.30 7.49 -5.07
C GLU A 30 2.15 8.86 -4.40
N VAL A 31 3.03 9.13 -3.42
CA VAL A 31 3.06 10.40 -2.68
C VAL A 31 3.71 11.51 -3.51
N THR A 32 4.82 11.17 -4.15
CA THR A 32 5.58 12.01 -5.10
C THR A 32 5.99 11.14 -6.27
N SER A 33 6.53 11.72 -7.35
CA SER A 33 6.98 10.95 -8.53
C SER A 33 7.87 9.75 -8.16
N GLY A 34 8.74 9.89 -7.15
CA GLY A 34 9.57 8.80 -6.64
C GLY A 34 9.04 8.11 -5.37
N GLY A 35 8.31 8.82 -4.52
CA GLY A 35 7.91 8.33 -3.20
C GLY A 35 6.71 7.38 -3.24
N ARG A 36 6.76 6.33 -2.41
CA ARG A 36 5.65 5.39 -2.23
C ARG A 36 5.35 5.16 -0.76
N VAL A 37 4.06 5.05 -0.45
CA VAL A 37 3.60 4.46 0.80
C VAL A 37 2.73 3.26 0.50
N ARG A 38 2.81 2.23 1.34
CA ARG A 38 1.89 1.10 1.31
C ARG A 38 1.13 1.05 2.61
N TYR A 39 -0.14 0.68 2.51
CA TYR A 39 -1.01 0.63 3.66
C TYR A 39 -2.06 -0.47 3.54
N VAL A 40 -2.65 -0.79 4.68
CA VAL A 40 -3.88 -1.57 4.79
C VAL A 40 -4.94 -0.74 5.52
N VAL A 41 -6.20 -1.07 5.27
CA VAL A 41 -7.35 -0.48 5.98
C VAL A 41 -7.94 -1.56 6.87
N ASP A 42 -7.87 -1.35 8.18
CA ASP A 42 -8.61 -2.12 9.17
C ASP A 42 -9.93 -1.38 9.41
N GLU A 43 -10.97 -1.75 8.67
CA GLU A 43 -12.29 -1.12 8.77
C GLU A 43 -12.93 -1.30 10.15
N PRO A 44 -12.93 -2.50 10.78
CA PRO A 44 -13.43 -2.68 12.14
C PRO A 44 -12.74 -1.76 13.17
N ALA A 45 -11.41 -1.65 13.11
CA ALA A 45 -10.65 -0.78 13.99
C ALA A 45 -10.66 0.70 13.53
N ARG A 46 -11.28 1.01 12.38
CA ARG A 46 -11.29 2.33 11.75
C ARG A 46 -9.89 2.95 11.63
N THR A 47 -8.91 2.13 11.29
CA THR A 47 -7.50 2.54 11.27
C THR A 47 -6.87 2.24 9.90
N VAL A 48 -6.03 3.18 9.43
CA VAL A 48 -5.16 2.96 8.27
C VAL A 48 -3.75 2.75 8.79
N LEU A 49 -3.15 1.61 8.45
CA LEU A 49 -1.82 1.24 8.92
C LEU A 49 -0.84 1.32 7.77
N LEU A 50 0.15 2.20 7.91
CA LEU A 50 1.30 2.27 7.01
C LEU A 50 2.22 1.09 7.28
N VAL A 51 2.45 0.27 6.27
CA VAL A 51 3.29 -0.94 6.37
C VAL A 51 4.63 -0.78 5.65
N TYR A 52 4.73 0.25 4.81
CA TYR A 52 5.95 0.65 4.13
C TYR A 52 5.88 2.13 3.76
N ALA A 53 6.98 2.85 3.89
CA ALA A 53 7.14 4.21 3.40
C ALA A 53 8.57 4.42 2.93
N ALA A 54 8.75 4.92 1.71
CA ALA A 54 10.06 5.25 1.19
C ALA A 54 10.02 6.47 0.26
N PRO A 55 11.11 7.27 0.22
CA PRO A 55 11.22 8.42 -0.67
C PRO A 55 11.56 8.04 -2.12
N ARG A 56 11.72 6.75 -2.43
CA ARG A 56 12.11 6.22 -3.74
C ARG A 56 11.25 5.04 -4.17
N HIS A 57 11.25 4.73 -5.47
CA HIS A 57 10.50 3.59 -6.00
C HIS A 57 10.97 2.28 -5.33
N PRO A 58 10.02 1.45 -4.84
CA PRO A 58 10.34 0.15 -4.30
C PRO A 58 10.84 -0.79 -5.41
N LYS A 59 11.97 -1.47 -5.18
CA LYS A 59 12.52 -2.44 -6.15
C LYS A 59 11.77 -3.77 -6.16
N ASP A 60 10.90 -3.98 -5.18
CA ASP A 60 10.23 -5.25 -4.93
C ASP A 60 8.93 -5.41 -5.73
N THR A 61 8.56 -4.37 -6.48
CA THR A 61 7.51 -4.31 -7.50
C THR A 61 8.05 -4.31 -8.93
N ASP A 62 9.36 -4.12 -9.12
CA ASP A 62 10.01 -4.26 -10.42
C ASP A 62 10.07 -5.76 -10.76
N ASN A 63 9.32 -6.18 -11.79
CA ASN A 63 9.35 -7.55 -12.34
C ASN A 63 10.58 -7.78 -13.20
#